data_AF-A0A2V9VCL7-F1
#
_entry.id   AF-A0A2V9VCL7-F1
#
_cell.length_a   1.000
_cell.length_b   1.000
_cell.length_c   1.000
_cell.angle_alpha   90.00
_cell.angle_beta   90.00
_cell.angle_gamma   90.00
#
_symmetry.space_group_name_H-M   'P 1'
#
loop_
_entity.id
_entity.type
_entity.pdbx_description
1 polymer ?
#
loop_
_entity_poly.entity_id
_entity_poly.type
_entity_poly.pdbx_seq_one_letter_code
_entity_poly.pdbx_strand_id
1 'polypeptide(L)'
;MPATPNSQTSVTCPFQVTSATSSFVNLGQGNFTPLKLIVASDSSRAYVLTTNLGSVFVFDLGVNTVSALPMTGNPVPLDAGLTSDGTILYVGANDGSVHVVSAVSGGDLQQITFTNNNSSNKSSLCSNIPQTCNPDLIAVQP
;
A
#
# COMPACT_ATOMS: atom_id res chain seq x y z
N MET A 1 20.65 -9.81 -46.53
CA MET A 1 19.55 -10.60 -45.96
C MET A 1 19.60 -10.44 -44.44
N PRO A 2 18.47 -10.16 -43.78
CA PRO A 2 18.45 -9.61 -42.42
C PRO A 2 18.78 -10.67 -41.37
N ALA A 3 19.42 -10.24 -40.28
CA ALA A 3 19.74 -11.05 -39.12
C ALA A 3 18.46 -11.52 -38.42
N THR A 4 18.38 -12.82 -38.16
CA THR A 4 17.33 -13.45 -37.36
C THR A 4 17.42 -12.99 -35.90
N PRO A 5 16.31 -12.74 -35.20
CA PRO A 5 16.34 -12.39 -33.78
C PRO A 5 16.80 -13.60 -32.98
N ASN A 6 17.93 -13.44 -32.29
CA ASN A 6 18.49 -14.44 -31.39
C ASN A 6 17.55 -14.57 -30.18
N SER A 7 16.99 -15.78 -29.99
CA SER A 7 16.13 -16.10 -28.85
C SER A 7 16.96 -16.02 -27.57
N GLN A 8 16.78 -14.95 -26.80
CA GLN A 8 17.39 -14.84 -25.48
C GLN A 8 16.66 -15.77 -24.52
N THR A 9 17.20 -16.98 -24.36
CA THR A 9 16.86 -17.90 -23.27
C THR A 9 17.69 -17.54 -22.04
N SER A 10 17.36 -16.44 -21.37
CA SER A 10 17.84 -16.18 -20.00
C SER A 10 16.72 -16.44 -19.01
N VAL A 11 16.36 -17.72 -18.88
CA VAL A 11 15.43 -18.21 -17.87
C VAL A 11 16.25 -18.54 -16.62
N THR A 12 16.51 -17.55 -15.77
CA THR A 12 17.17 -17.71 -14.47
C THR A 12 16.19 -17.89 -13.31
N CYS A 13 14.89 -17.98 -13.57
CA CYS A 13 13.91 -18.39 -12.57
C CYS A 13 13.68 -19.91 -12.65
N PRO A 14 14.00 -20.69 -11.60
CA PRO A 14 13.83 -22.15 -11.59
C PRO A 14 12.35 -22.59 -11.61
N PHE A 15 11.41 -21.65 -11.44
CA PHE A 15 9.98 -21.91 -11.45
C PHE A 15 9.38 -21.34 -12.74
N GLN A 16 8.88 -22.22 -13.61
CA GLN A 16 8.09 -21.82 -14.77
C GLN A 16 6.71 -21.37 -14.30
N VAL A 17 6.31 -20.13 -14.59
CA VAL A 17 4.93 -19.67 -14.40
C VAL A 17 4.09 -20.22 -15.55
N THR A 18 3.47 -21.38 -15.35
CA THR A 18 2.73 -22.11 -16.40
C THR A 18 1.26 -21.71 -16.54
N SER A 19 0.76 -20.80 -15.69
CA SER A 19 -0.64 -20.37 -15.72
C SER A 19 -0.76 -18.97 -16.33
N ALA A 20 -1.06 -18.91 -17.63
CA ALA A 20 -1.23 -17.65 -18.39
C ALA A 20 -2.67 -17.10 -18.37
N THR A 21 -3.54 -17.62 -17.50
CA THR A 21 -4.90 -17.10 -17.33
C THR A 21 -4.88 -15.90 -16.39
N SER A 22 -4.91 -14.69 -16.95
CA SER A 22 -5.17 -13.46 -16.21
C SER A 22 -6.66 -13.34 -15.88
N SER A 23 -7.03 -13.41 -14.61
CA SER A 23 -8.35 -13.04 -14.13
C SER A 23 -8.34 -11.60 -13.63
N PHE A 24 -9.28 -10.78 -14.09
CA PHE A 24 -9.46 -9.42 -13.59
C PHE A 24 -10.55 -9.42 -12.52
N VAL A 25 -10.26 -8.84 -11.36
CA VAL A 25 -11.24 -8.63 -10.30
C VAL A 25 -11.47 -7.13 -10.15
N ASN A 26 -12.74 -6.73 -10.19
CA ASN A 26 -13.11 -5.35 -9.95
C ASN A 26 -13.28 -5.14 -8.44
N LEU A 27 -12.60 -4.13 -7.89
CA LEU A 27 -12.69 -3.83 -6.46
C LEU A 27 -14.07 -3.26 -6.05
N GLY A 28 -14.89 -2.83 -7.01
CA GLY A 28 -16.23 -2.29 -6.77
C GLY A 28 -16.25 -0.91 -6.10
N GLN A 29 -15.09 -0.25 -5.98
CA GLN A 29 -14.93 1.04 -5.28
C GLN A 29 -15.10 2.27 -6.18
N GLY A 30 -15.57 2.08 -7.42
CA GLY A 30 -15.66 3.15 -8.41
C GLY A 30 -14.28 3.53 -8.98
N ASN A 31 -14.12 4.82 -9.32
CA ASN A 31 -12.88 5.33 -9.91
C ASN A 31 -11.86 5.69 -8.81
N PHE A 32 -10.71 5.04 -8.82
CA PHE A 32 -9.63 5.31 -7.88
C PHE A 32 -8.26 5.25 -8.55
N THR A 33 -7.31 5.98 -8.00
CA THR A 33 -5.93 6.01 -8.45
C THR A 33 -5.09 5.18 -7.47
N PRO A 34 -4.67 3.96 -7.86
CA PRO A 34 -3.85 3.11 -6.99
C PRO A 34 -2.47 3.75 -6.79
N LEU A 35 -2.01 3.75 -5.56
CA LEU A 35 -0.68 4.24 -5.17
C LEU A 35 0.26 3.09 -4.86
N LYS A 36 -0.20 2.14 -4.04
CA LYS A 36 0.59 1.01 -3.56
C LYS A 36 -0.28 -0.23 -3.37
N LEU A 37 0.31 -1.40 -3.64
CA LEU A 37 -0.27 -2.71 -3.36
C LEU A 37 0.65 -3.43 -2.38
N ILE A 38 0.08 -3.95 -1.29
CA ILE A 38 0.80 -4.74 -0.29
C ILE A 38 0.08 -6.07 -0.17
N VAL A 39 0.81 -7.18 -0.30
CA VAL A 39 0.24 -8.52 -0.13
C VAL A 39 0.66 -9.05 1.23
N ALA A 40 -0.28 -9.63 1.97
CA ALA A 40 0.00 -10.27 3.24
C ALA A 40 0.94 -11.47 3.06
N SER A 41 1.76 -11.76 4.06
CA SER A 41 2.73 -12.85 4.04
C SER A 41 2.06 -14.23 3.90
N ASP A 42 0.83 -14.37 4.39
CA ASP A 42 -0.02 -15.56 4.27
C ASP A 42 -0.75 -15.67 2.92
N SER A 43 -0.59 -14.68 2.02
CA SER A 43 -1.30 -14.55 0.74
C SER A 43 -2.83 -14.58 0.85
N SER A 44 -3.41 -14.33 2.04
CA SER A 44 -4.85 -14.33 2.23
C SER A 44 -5.49 -12.99 1.84
N ARG A 45 -4.73 -11.89 1.98
CA ARG A 45 -5.22 -10.52 1.80
C ARG A 45 -4.24 -9.66 1.02
N ALA A 46 -4.78 -8.72 0.26
CA ALA A 46 -4.03 -7.66 -0.38
C ALA A 46 -4.60 -6.30 0.01
N TYR A 47 -3.73 -5.35 0.31
CA TYR A 47 -4.06 -3.99 0.72
C TYR A 47 -3.72 -3.04 -0.43
N VAL A 48 -4.71 -2.26 -0.87
CA VAL A 48 -4.58 -1.29 -1.94
C VAL A 48 -4.74 0.10 -1.36
N LEU A 49 -3.69 0.90 -1.50
CA LEU A 49 -3.68 2.31 -1.15
C LEU A 49 -4.10 3.13 -2.35
N THR A 50 -4.86 4.20 -2.11
CA THR A 50 -5.36 5.07 -3.17
C THR A 50 -5.17 6.53 -2.80
N THR A 51 -4.78 7.37 -3.76
CA THR A 51 -4.52 8.80 -3.49
C THR A 51 -5.78 9.66 -3.41
N ASN A 52 -6.91 9.18 -3.91
CA ASN A 52 -8.15 9.94 -4.02
C ASN A 52 -9.25 9.48 -3.04
N LEU A 53 -9.01 8.42 -2.26
CA LEU A 53 -9.92 7.91 -1.23
C LEU A 53 -9.14 7.80 0.07
N GLY A 54 -9.65 8.35 1.17
CA GLY A 54 -8.96 8.34 2.47
C GLY A 54 -9.21 7.04 3.26
N SER A 55 -9.20 5.92 2.55
CA SER A 55 -9.34 4.58 3.12
C SER A 55 -8.43 3.62 2.38
N VAL A 56 -7.96 2.59 3.09
CA VAL A 56 -7.19 1.49 2.49
C VAL A 56 -8.17 0.41 2.09
N PHE A 57 -8.09 -0.10 0.87
CA PHE A 57 -8.94 -1.23 0.47
C PHE A 57 -8.26 -2.55 0.79
N VAL A 58 -9.00 -3.46 1.40
CA VAL A 58 -8.56 -4.83 1.67
C VAL A 58 -9.30 -5.75 0.74
N PHE A 59 -8.54 -6.42 -0.11
CA PHE A 59 -9.00 -7.47 -0.99
C PHE A 59 -8.67 -8.83 -0.37
N ASP A 60 -9.70 -9.61 -0.05
CA ASP A 60 -9.56 -10.99 0.38
C ASP A 60 -9.37 -11.88 -0.85
N LEU A 61 -8.21 -12.53 -0.95
CA LEU A 61 -7.82 -13.37 -2.07
C LEU A 61 -8.47 -14.77 -2.02
N GLY A 62 -9.00 -15.18 -0.86
CA GLY A 62 -9.65 -16.47 -0.70
C GLY A 62 -11.09 -16.46 -1.19
N VAL A 63 -11.87 -15.46 -0.78
CA VAL A 63 -13.29 -15.30 -1.15
C VAL A 63 -13.55 -14.23 -2.21
N ASN A 64 -12.51 -13.53 -2.68
CA ASN A 64 -12.60 -12.45 -3.67
C ASN A 64 -13.50 -11.30 -3.22
N THR A 65 -13.49 -10.98 -1.92
CA THR A 65 -14.29 -9.89 -1.35
C THR A 65 -13.45 -8.65 -1.11
N VAL A 66 -14.05 -7.47 -1.27
CA VAL A 66 -13.37 -6.19 -1.04
C VAL A 66 -14.02 -5.50 0.14
N SER A 67 -13.21 -4.99 1.04
CA SER A 67 -13.63 -4.19 2.19
C SER A 67 -12.79 -2.93 2.28
N ALA A 68 -13.34 -1.88 2.89
CA ALA A 68 -12.59 -0.66 3.18
C ALA A 68 -12.14 -0.68 4.64
N LEU A 69 -10.89 -0.29 4.87
CA LEU A 69 -10.32 -0.05 6.18
C LEU A 69 -10.42 1.46 6.46
N PRO A 70 -11.38 1.89 7.30
CA PRO A 70 -11.53 3.29 7.63
C PRO A 70 -10.37 3.74 8.52
N MET A 71 -9.86 4.93 8.26
CA MET A 71 -8.88 5.61 9.11
C MET A 71 -9.52 6.84 9.74
N THR A 72 -9.12 7.16 10.97
CA THR A 72 -9.68 8.30 11.70
C THR A 72 -9.30 9.59 10.99
N GLY A 73 -10.30 10.45 10.70
CA GLY A 73 -10.08 11.71 9.98
C GLY A 73 -10.06 11.59 8.46
N ASN A 74 -10.27 10.38 7.90
CA ASN A 74 -10.29 10.13 6.44
C ASN A 74 -9.06 10.72 5.70
N PRO A 75 -7.83 10.52 6.22
CA PRO A 75 -6.65 11.12 5.64
C PRO A 75 -6.24 10.37 4.36
N VAL A 76 -5.55 11.06 3.46
CA VAL A 76 -5.09 10.44 2.21
C VAL A 76 -3.84 9.61 2.49
N PRO A 77 -3.85 8.30 2.26
CA PRO A 77 -2.67 7.47 2.47
C PRO A 77 -1.59 7.82 1.44
N LEU A 78 -0.37 8.02 1.92
CA LEU A 78 0.81 8.30 1.10
C LEU A 78 1.72 7.08 0.98
N ASP A 79 1.87 6.33 2.07
CA ASP A 79 2.59 5.06 2.07
C ASP A 79 2.05 4.13 3.15
N ALA A 80 2.32 2.84 3.03
CA ALA A 80 2.03 1.88 4.08
C ALA A 80 3.01 0.71 4.14
N GLY A 81 3.10 0.08 5.30
CA GLY A 81 3.83 -1.16 5.55
C GLY A 81 3.00 -2.10 6.42
N LEU A 82 2.99 -3.40 6.06
CA LEU A 82 2.33 -4.44 6.84
C LEU A 82 3.38 -5.16 7.69
N THR A 83 3.03 -5.51 8.93
CA THR A 83 3.85 -6.36 9.79
C THR A 83 4.01 -7.76 9.19
N SER A 84 5.09 -8.46 9.55
CA SER A 84 5.39 -9.81 9.07
C SER A 84 4.33 -10.85 9.48
N ASP A 85 3.69 -10.62 10.62
CA ASP A 85 2.56 -11.41 11.13
C ASP A 85 1.22 -11.06 10.45
N GLY A 86 1.17 -10.03 9.61
CA GLY A 86 -0.03 -9.59 8.89
C GLY A 86 -1.12 -8.95 9.76
N THR A 87 -0.84 -8.65 11.04
CA THR A 87 -1.89 -8.19 11.98
C THR A 87 -2.05 -6.67 12.01
N ILE A 88 -0.98 -5.92 11.71
CA ILE A 88 -0.94 -4.46 11.81
C ILE A 88 -0.45 -3.87 10.50
N LEU A 89 -1.18 -2.85 10.04
CA LEU A 89 -0.83 -2.03 8.89
C LEU A 89 -0.48 -0.61 9.37
N TYR A 90 0.75 -0.19 9.16
CA TYR A 90 1.18 1.18 9.40
C TYR A 90 0.95 1.99 8.13
N VAL A 91 0.17 3.05 8.22
CA VAL A 91 -0.19 3.92 7.09
C VAL A 91 0.26 5.34 7.39
N GLY A 92 1.21 5.85 6.62
CA GLY A 92 1.59 7.26 6.66
C GLY A 92 0.64 8.04 5.78
N ALA A 93 0.04 9.08 6.35
CA ALA A 93 -0.97 9.87 5.65
C ALA A 93 -0.61 11.36 5.57
N ASN A 94 -1.33 12.09 4.72
CA ASN A 94 -1.07 13.51 4.44
C ASN A 94 -1.38 14.45 5.61
N ASP A 95 -2.08 13.97 6.63
CA ASP A 95 -2.35 14.67 7.89
C ASP A 95 -1.09 14.85 8.75
N GLY A 96 0.02 14.19 8.38
CA GLY A 96 1.27 14.23 9.12
C GLY A 96 1.35 13.22 10.26
N SER A 97 0.45 12.24 10.28
CA SER A 97 0.45 11.16 11.23
C SER A 97 0.71 9.81 10.55
N VAL A 98 1.19 8.86 11.34
CA VAL A 98 1.17 7.44 10.99
C VAL A 98 0.01 6.78 11.74
N HIS A 99 -0.92 6.20 11.00
CA HIS A 99 -2.04 5.45 11.51
C HIS A 99 -1.64 3.97 11.64
N VAL A 100 -1.85 3.41 12.81
CA VAL A 100 -1.62 2.00 13.12
C VAL A 100 -2.97 1.33 13.01
N VAL A 101 -3.21 0.65 11.89
CA VAL A 101 -4.51 0.08 11.56
C VAL A 101 -4.47 -1.43 11.78
N SER A 102 -5.50 -1.99 12.42
CA SER A 102 -5.63 -3.44 12.52
C SER A 102 -6.06 -4.02 11.17
N ALA A 103 -5.23 -4.92 10.63
CA ALA A 103 -5.53 -5.69 9.43
C ALA A 103 -6.53 -6.83 9.68
N VAL A 104 -6.75 -7.21 10.95
CA VAL A 104 -7.61 -8.32 11.36
C VAL A 104 -9.04 -7.85 11.66
N SER A 105 -9.18 -6.92 12.60
CA SER A 105 -10.51 -6.42 13.03
C SER A 105 -11.01 -5.28 12.15
N GLY A 106 -10.12 -4.61 11.41
CA GLY A 106 -10.43 -3.41 10.65
C GLY A 106 -10.67 -2.23 11.58
N GLY A 107 -9.73 -1.29 11.59
CA GLY A 107 -9.89 -0.05 12.36
C GLY A 107 -8.55 0.56 12.75
N ASP A 108 -8.55 1.88 12.86
CA ASP A 108 -7.42 2.67 13.30
C ASP A 108 -7.24 2.52 14.82
N LEU A 109 -6.20 1.78 15.22
CA LEU A 109 -5.90 1.47 16.62
C LEU A 109 -5.18 2.64 17.29
N GLN A 110 -4.30 3.32 16.56
CA GLN A 110 -3.47 4.38 17.10
C GLN A 110 -3.02 5.34 16.02
N GLN A 111 -3.10 6.63 16.32
CA GLN A 111 -2.52 7.68 15.49
C GLN A 111 -1.24 8.18 16.15
N ILE A 112 -0.12 8.08 15.43
CA ILE A 112 1.18 8.59 15.84
C ILE A 112 1.41 9.88 15.06
N THR A 113 1.06 11.01 15.68
CA THR A 113 1.25 12.33 15.08
C THR A 113 2.69 12.81 15.29
N PHE A 114 3.36 13.17 14.20
CA PHE A 114 4.69 13.75 14.28
C PHE A 114 4.60 15.27 14.40
N THR A 115 4.79 15.78 15.61
CA THR A 115 4.95 17.23 15.83
C THR A 115 6.41 17.61 15.59
N ASN A 116 6.72 18.15 14.41
CA ASN A 116 7.99 18.82 14.21
C ASN A 116 8.02 20.11 15.04
N ASN A 117 8.88 20.15 16.05
CA ASN A 117 9.12 21.29 16.96
C ASN A 117 10.02 22.37 16.35
N ASN A 118 10.23 22.34 15.03
CA ASN A 118 11.00 23.31 14.28
C ASN A 118 10.08 23.99 13.24
N SER A 119 9.86 25.30 13.40
CA SER A 119 9.07 26.13 12.48
C SER A 119 9.58 26.15 11.03
N SER A 120 10.77 25.62 10.75
CA SER A 120 11.35 25.45 9.41
C SER A 120 11.05 24.10 8.75
N ASN A 121 10.66 23.07 9.51
CA ASN A 121 10.16 21.78 8.98
C ASN A 121 8.72 21.64 9.46
N LYS A 122 7.77 22.23 8.72
CA LYS A 122 6.40 22.41 9.21
C LYS A 122 5.75 21.06 9.57
N SER A 123 5.30 20.95 10.82
CA SER A 123 4.08 20.32 11.37
C SER A 123 3.45 19.03 10.78
N SER A 124 4.00 18.39 9.76
CA SER A 124 3.44 17.19 9.13
C SER A 124 4.53 16.51 8.31
N LEU A 125 4.41 15.20 8.11
CA LEU A 125 5.22 14.41 7.17
C LEU A 125 5.37 15.08 5.79
N CYS A 126 4.46 16.00 5.43
CA CYS A 126 4.42 16.67 4.14
C CYS A 126 4.20 18.19 4.15
N SER A 127 4.22 18.86 5.30
CA SER A 127 4.08 20.32 5.26
C SER A 127 5.42 20.97 4.91
N ASN A 128 5.44 21.70 3.78
CA ASN A 128 6.49 22.65 3.37
C ASN A 128 7.75 22.16 2.64
N ILE A 129 7.74 20.96 2.09
CA ILE A 129 8.80 20.55 1.16
C ILE A 129 8.48 21.11 -0.24
N PRO A 130 9.40 21.87 -0.89
CA PRO A 130 9.21 22.35 -2.26
C PRO A 130 9.24 21.23 -3.30
N GLN A 131 9.53 20.00 -2.88
CA GLN A 131 9.45 18.79 -3.69
C GLN A 131 8.24 17.95 -3.28
N THR A 132 7.69 17.24 -4.26
CA THR A 132 6.57 16.30 -4.09
C THR A 132 6.78 15.44 -2.85
N CYS A 133 5.94 15.63 -1.84
CA CYS A 133 6.03 14.84 -0.63
C CYS A 133 5.62 13.41 -0.91
N ASN A 134 6.61 12.55 -1.06
CA ASN A 134 6.45 11.14 -1.30
C ASN A 134 7.24 10.42 -0.22
N PRO A 135 6.68 10.18 0.98
CA PRO A 135 7.31 9.27 1.94
C PRO A 135 7.50 7.93 1.21
N ASP A 136 8.77 7.60 0.92
CA ASP A 136 9.14 6.50 0.02
C ASP A 136 9.24 5.15 0.77
N LEU A 137 9.30 5.20 2.11
CA LEU A 137 9.48 3.99 2.91
C LEU A 137 8.91 4.13 4.33
N ILE A 138 7.88 3.35 4.60
CA ILE A 138 7.52 2.92 5.96
C ILE A 138 8.09 1.53 6.20
N ALA A 139 9.20 1.46 6.94
CA ALA A 139 9.80 0.20 7.36
C ALA A 139 9.32 -0.18 8.75
N VAL A 140 8.76 -1.38 8.88
CA VAL A 140 8.38 -1.97 10.16
C VAL A 140 9.46 -2.96 10.54
N GLN A 141 10.13 -2.72 11.68
CA GLN A 141 11.11 -3.66 12.19
C GLN A 141 10.38 -4.86 12.84
N PRO A 142 10.69 -6.10 12.45
CA PRO A 142 10.11 -7.31 13.04
C PRO A 142 10.56 -7.53 14.50
#